data_AF-A0A954FS90-F1
#
_entry.id   AF-A0A954FS90-F1
#
_cell.length_a   1.000
_cell.length_b   1.000
_cell.length_c   1.000
_cell.angle_alpha   90.00
_cell.angle_beta   90.00
_cell.angle_gamma   90.00
#
_symmetry.space_group_name_H-M   'P 1'
#
loop_
_entity.id
_entity.type
_entity.pdbx_description
1 polymer ?
#
loop_
_entity_poly.entity_id
_entity_poly.type
_entity_poly.pdbx_seq_one_letter_code
_entity_poly.pdbx_strand_id
1 'polypeptide(L)'
;MSRIHTIDGITLHLGTPDASEGEWIGQREVLKQLLACWLVVDKRDLPLTPRLVGTPGIGKTTLAISGARQRGQDLYIYQCTADTRPEDLLVTPVLAESGKIAYHASPLVTAMLTGGVCILDEGNRMNEK
;
A
#
# COMPACT_ATOMS: atom_id res chain seq x y z
N MET A 1 10.86 10.49 -11.56
CA MET A 1 9.86 11.28 -12.33
C MET A 1 8.53 11.18 -11.63
N SER A 2 7.85 12.30 -11.39
CA SER A 2 6.48 12.33 -10.84
C SER A 2 5.55 11.51 -11.73
N ARG A 3 5.01 10.40 -11.24
CA ARG A 3 3.98 9.63 -11.95
C ARG A 3 2.64 10.34 -11.77
N ILE A 4 1.89 10.49 -12.85
CA ILE A 4 0.56 11.10 -12.85
C ILE A 4 -0.47 10.13 -13.45
N HIS A 5 -1.71 10.24 -13.01
CA HIS A 5 -2.84 9.49 -13.56
C HIS A 5 -4.05 10.40 -13.70
N THR A 6 -4.78 10.31 -14.81
CA THR A 6 -5.92 11.19 -15.09
C THR A 6 -7.23 10.41 -15.05
N ILE A 7 -8.18 10.87 -14.26
CA ILE A 7 -9.54 10.29 -14.12
C ILE A 7 -10.54 11.41 -14.30
N ASP A 8 -11.49 11.26 -15.22
CA ASP A 8 -12.55 12.26 -15.51
C ASP A 8 -12.02 13.69 -15.68
N GLY A 9 -10.82 13.84 -16.29
CA GLY A 9 -10.16 15.13 -16.51
C GLY A 9 -9.41 15.69 -15.30
N ILE A 10 -9.44 15.02 -14.14
CA ILE A 10 -8.68 15.40 -12.94
C ILE A 10 -7.33 14.67 -12.95
N THR A 11 -6.24 15.41 -12.78
CA THR A 11 -4.89 14.83 -12.69
C THR A 11 -4.55 14.54 -11.23
N LEU A 12 -4.27 13.27 -10.94
CA LEU A 12 -3.75 12.77 -9.68
C LEU A 12 -2.23 12.62 -9.75
N HIS A 13 -1.53 13.20 -8.80
CA HIS A 13 -0.12 12.94 -8.55
C HIS A 13 0.01 11.66 -7.73
N LEU A 14 0.72 10.68 -8.27
CA LEU A 14 0.91 9.38 -7.65
C LEU A 14 2.14 9.38 -6.74
N GLY A 15 2.08 8.54 -5.71
CA GLY A 15 3.22 8.26 -4.84
C GLY A 15 4.37 7.57 -5.56
N THR A 16 5.54 7.59 -4.94
CA THR A 16 6.71 6.81 -5.41
C THR A 16 6.72 5.47 -4.68
N PRO A 17 7.02 4.35 -5.36
CA PRO A 17 7.17 3.07 -4.68
C PRO A 17 8.24 3.13 -3.59
N ASP A 18 7.97 2.42 -2.49
CA ASP A 18 8.89 2.25 -1.39
C ASP A 18 10.07 1.37 -1.81
N ALA A 19 11.29 1.83 -1.51
CA ALA A 19 12.53 1.15 -1.88
C ALA A 19 13.10 0.26 -0.77
N SER A 20 12.44 0.17 0.40
CA SER A 20 12.98 -0.46 1.60
C SER A 20 13.38 -1.90 1.36
N GLU A 21 14.65 -2.20 1.66
CA GLU A 21 15.21 -3.54 1.57
C GLU A 21 14.83 -4.41 2.77
N GLY A 22 14.44 -5.65 2.49
CA GLY A 22 14.03 -6.61 3.50
C GLY A 22 14.07 -8.03 2.97
N GLU A 23 15.09 -8.77 3.36
CA GLU A 23 15.15 -10.21 3.14
C GLU A 23 14.38 -10.92 4.27
N TRP A 24 13.44 -11.79 3.91
CA TRP A 24 12.74 -12.61 4.89
C TRP A 24 13.63 -13.77 5.34
N ILE A 25 14.23 -13.60 6.52
CA ILE A 25 15.04 -14.63 7.20
C ILE A 25 14.20 -15.60 8.06
N GLY A 26 12.87 -15.41 8.10
CA GLY A 26 11.96 -16.21 8.91
C GLY A 26 11.49 -17.50 8.22
N GLN A 27 10.43 -18.10 8.76
CA GLN A 27 9.88 -19.35 8.24
C GLN A 27 9.31 -19.14 6.83
N ARG A 28 9.84 -19.88 5.84
CA ARG A 28 9.40 -19.79 4.44
C ARG A 28 7.91 -20.11 4.25
N GLU A 29 7.33 -20.93 5.12
CA GLU A 29 5.93 -21.34 5.01
C GLU A 29 4.97 -20.17 5.22
N VAL A 30 5.28 -19.25 6.14
CA VAL A 30 4.46 -18.06 6.39
C VAL A 30 4.47 -17.13 5.17
N LEU A 31 5.63 -16.99 4.51
CA LEU A 31 5.75 -16.23 3.26
C LEU A 31 4.93 -16.88 2.14
N LYS A 32 4.94 -18.21 2.02
CA LYS A 32 4.08 -18.91 1.05
C LYS A 32 2.59 -18.68 1.31
N GLN A 33 2.16 -18.71 2.57
CA GLN A 33 0.77 -18.42 2.94
C GLN A 33 0.37 -17.01 2.51
N LEU A 34 1.22 -16.00 2.78
CA LEU A 34 0.99 -14.64 2.32
C LEU A 34 0.89 -14.56 0.79
N LEU A 35 1.81 -15.20 0.06
CA LEU A 35 1.80 -15.21 -1.40
C LEU A 35 0.55 -15.90 -1.96
N ALA A 36 0.07 -16.95 -1.31
CA ALA A 36 -1.16 -17.65 -1.67
C ALA A 36 -2.40 -16.76 -1.50
N CYS A 37 -2.43 -15.85 -0.52
CA CYS A 37 -3.52 -14.87 -0.39
C CYS A 37 -3.67 -13.98 -1.62
N TRP A 38 -2.60 -13.77 -2.38
CA TRP A 38 -2.60 -12.92 -3.56
C TRP A 38 -2.59 -13.71 -4.88
N LEU A 39 -2.74 -15.03 -4.84
CA LEU A 39 -2.81 -15.87 -6.04
C LEU A 39 -4.16 -15.67 -6.73
N VAL A 40 -4.13 -15.37 -8.03
CA VAL A 40 -5.30 -15.18 -8.90
C VAL A 40 -5.18 -16.20 -10.02
N VAL A 41 -6.14 -17.10 -10.16
CA VAL A 41 -6.10 -18.21 -11.15
C VAL A 41 -7.01 -17.91 -12.34
N ASP A 42 -8.22 -17.43 -12.06
CA ASP A 42 -9.17 -16.93 -13.05
C ASP A 42 -9.14 -15.39 -13.07
N LYS A 43 -9.45 -14.79 -14.22
CA LYS A 43 -9.50 -13.33 -14.36
C LYS A 43 -10.56 -12.65 -13.49
N ARG A 44 -11.53 -13.42 -12.98
CA ARG A 44 -12.58 -12.95 -12.08
C ARG A 44 -12.20 -13.05 -10.60
N ASP A 45 -11.09 -13.73 -10.28
CA ASP A 45 -10.64 -13.86 -8.90
C ASP A 45 -10.10 -12.51 -8.42
N LEU A 46 -10.49 -12.12 -7.20
CA LEU A 46 -9.91 -10.99 -6.51
C LEU A 46 -8.86 -11.51 -5.52
N PRO A 47 -7.66 -10.91 -5.48
CA PRO A 47 -6.69 -11.24 -4.44
C PRO A 47 -7.28 -10.90 -3.06
N LEU A 48 -6.91 -11.66 -2.04
CA LEU A 48 -7.33 -11.40 -0.66
C LEU A 48 -6.58 -10.19 -0.09
N THR A 49 -7.15 -9.59 0.95
CA THR A 49 -6.55 -8.50 1.73
C THR A 49 -6.13 -9.05 3.10
N PRO A 50 -5.00 -9.78 3.20
CA PRO A 50 -4.62 -10.47 4.44
C PRO A 50 -4.27 -9.48 5.55
N ARG A 51 -4.72 -9.79 6.78
CA ARG A 51 -4.30 -9.08 7.99
C ARG A 51 -3.22 -9.89 8.70
N LEU A 52 -2.03 -9.32 8.81
CA LEU A 52 -0.92 -9.93 9.57
C LEU A 52 -1.05 -9.55 11.05
N VAL A 53 -1.23 -10.56 11.92
CA VAL A 53 -1.38 -10.37 13.38
C VAL A 53 -0.26 -11.10 14.12
N GLY A 54 0.24 -10.50 15.18
CA GLY A 54 1.33 -11.05 15.99
C GLY A 54 1.98 -9.97 16.84
N THR A 55 2.81 -10.36 17.78
CA THR A 55 3.51 -9.45 18.69
C THR A 55 4.36 -8.42 17.92
N PRO A 56 4.61 -7.23 18.49
CA PRO A 56 5.55 -6.27 17.93
C PRO A 56 6.94 -6.88 17.72
N GLY A 57 7.63 -6.51 16.65
CA GLY A 57 9.00 -6.98 16.36
C GLY A 57 9.12 -8.37 15.73
N ILE A 58 8.04 -9.13 15.55
CA ILE A 58 8.11 -10.49 14.94
C ILE A 58 8.32 -10.49 13.40
N GLY A 59 8.52 -9.31 12.80
CA GLY A 59 8.82 -9.18 11.36
C GLY A 59 7.61 -9.14 10.42
N LYS A 60 6.41 -8.76 10.88
CA LYS A 60 5.19 -8.67 10.05
C LYS A 60 5.36 -7.75 8.84
N THR A 61 5.88 -6.54 9.05
CA THR A 61 6.13 -5.57 7.98
C THR A 61 7.19 -6.12 7.02
N THR A 62 8.27 -6.71 7.54
CA THR A 62 9.32 -7.35 6.73
C THR A 62 8.78 -8.51 5.86
N LEU A 63 7.89 -9.33 6.41
CA LEU A 63 7.21 -10.40 5.68
C LEU A 63 6.39 -9.84 4.51
N ALA A 64 5.61 -8.80 4.75
CA ALA A 64 4.80 -8.14 3.72
C ALA A 64 5.66 -7.49 2.62
N ILE A 65 6.73 -6.78 3.01
CA ILE A 65 7.72 -6.19 2.08
C ILE A 65 8.34 -7.27 1.21
N SER A 66 8.80 -8.37 1.82
CA SER A 66 9.42 -9.49 1.10
C SER A 66 8.43 -10.17 0.13
N GLY A 67 7.17 -10.32 0.54
CA GLY A 67 6.10 -10.85 -0.30
C GLY A 67 5.83 -10.00 -1.55
N ALA A 68 5.73 -8.67 -1.39
CA ALA A 68 5.53 -7.75 -2.51
C ALA A 68 6.70 -7.82 -3.51
N ARG A 69 7.94 -7.85 -2.99
CA ARG A 69 9.16 -8.00 -3.79
C ARG A 69 9.22 -9.32 -4.55
N GLN A 70 8.88 -10.43 -3.90
CA GLN A 70 8.88 -11.75 -4.56
C GLN A 70 7.86 -11.82 -5.71
N ARG A 71 6.80 -11.00 -5.65
CA ARG A 71 5.81 -10.85 -6.74
C ARG A 71 6.24 -9.86 -7.82
N GLY A 72 7.33 -9.12 -7.63
CA GLY A 72 7.80 -8.10 -8.55
C GLY A 72 6.82 -6.94 -8.73
N GLN A 73 6.02 -6.64 -7.71
CA GLN A 73 5.04 -5.54 -7.73
C GLN A 73 5.58 -4.32 -6.97
N ASP A 74 5.25 -3.12 -7.45
CA ASP A 74 5.55 -1.88 -6.75
C ASP A 74 4.93 -1.89 -5.36
N LEU A 75 5.74 -1.60 -4.34
CA LEU A 75 5.32 -1.57 -2.94
C LEU A 75 5.01 -0.13 -2.53
N TYR A 76 3.95 0.05 -1.75
CA TYR A 76 3.59 1.31 -1.13
C TYR A 76 3.27 1.07 0.34
N ILE A 77 3.70 1.96 1.22
CA ILE A 77 3.48 1.82 2.67
C ILE A 77 2.76 3.08 3.15
N TYR A 78 1.68 2.88 3.91
CA TYR A 78 1.00 3.94 4.66
C TYR A 78 1.07 3.62 6.15
N GLN A 79 1.63 4.54 6.93
CA GLN A 79 1.76 4.40 8.38
C GLN A 79 0.54 4.95 9.08
N CYS A 80 -0.28 4.03 9.58
CA CYS A 80 -1.49 4.36 10.29
C CYS A 80 -1.18 4.86 11.72
N THR A 81 -1.92 5.88 12.13
CA THR A 81 -1.90 6.45 13.48
C THR A 81 -3.33 6.60 13.99
N ALA A 82 -3.48 7.00 15.26
CA ALA A 82 -4.80 7.31 15.82
C ALA A 82 -5.48 8.52 15.16
N ASP A 83 -4.68 9.37 14.51
CA ASP A 83 -5.15 10.56 13.81
C ASP A 83 -5.45 10.30 12.32
N THR A 84 -5.09 9.12 11.79
CA THR A 84 -5.41 8.74 10.41
C THR A 84 -6.93 8.73 10.23
N ARG A 85 -7.39 9.54 9.28
CA ARG A 85 -8.79 9.63 8.89
C ARG A 85 -9.04 8.92 7.56
N PRO A 86 -10.28 8.52 7.25
CA PRO A 86 -10.60 7.89 5.97
C PRO A 86 -10.12 8.68 4.75
N GLU A 87 -10.20 10.01 4.78
CA GLU A 87 -9.75 10.89 3.70
C GLU A 87 -8.23 10.81 3.43
N ASP A 88 -7.42 10.52 4.45
CA ASP A 88 -5.96 10.41 4.30
C ASP A 88 -5.56 9.16 3.49
N LEU A 89 -6.44 8.15 3.45
CA LEU A 89 -6.26 6.94 2.65
C LEU A 89 -6.76 7.12 1.21
N LEU A 90 -7.33 8.27 0.85
CA LEU A 90 -7.90 8.53 -0.47
C LEU A 90 -7.04 9.50 -1.29
N VAL A 91 -7.56 10.69 -1.58
CA VAL A 91 -6.90 11.73 -2.38
C VAL A 91 -6.90 13.02 -1.57
N THR A 92 -5.73 13.59 -1.36
CA THR A 92 -5.57 14.84 -0.59
C THR A 92 -5.39 16.02 -1.56
N PRO A 93 -6.24 17.06 -1.48
CA PRO A 93 -6.00 18.30 -2.19
C PRO A 93 -4.88 19.10 -1.50
N VAL A 94 -3.88 19.54 -2.25
CA VAL A 94 -2.77 20.38 -1.77
C VAL A 94 -2.67 21.65 -2.61
N LEU A 95 -2.29 22.76 -1.97
CA LEU A 95 -2.09 24.03 -2.66
C LEU A 95 -0.70 24.04 -3.32
N ALA A 96 -0.66 24.05 -4.64
CA ALA A 96 0.59 24.12 -5.40
C ALA A 96 1.11 25.57 -5.51
N GLU A 97 2.38 25.72 -5.92
CA GLU A 97 3.12 26.99 -5.99
C GLU A 97 2.43 28.11 -6.81
N SER A 98 1.46 27.77 -7.66
CA SER A 98 0.69 28.73 -8.48
C SER A 98 -0.72 29.05 -7.95
N GLY A 99 -1.05 28.63 -6.73
CA GLY A 99 -2.40 28.79 -6.16
C GLY A 99 -3.42 27.81 -6.73
N LYS A 100 -3.00 26.86 -7.57
CA LYS A 100 -3.83 25.78 -8.09
C LYS A 100 -3.90 24.63 -7.08
N ILE A 101 -5.05 23.97 -7.03
CA ILE A 101 -5.20 22.73 -6.27
C ILE A 101 -4.56 21.60 -7.07
N ALA A 102 -3.59 20.91 -6.48
CA ALA A 102 -3.10 19.63 -6.95
C ALA A 102 -3.73 18.51 -6.12
N TYR A 103 -4.05 17.39 -6.75
CA TYR A 103 -4.66 16.23 -6.09
C TYR A 103 -3.60 15.14 -5.97
N HIS A 104 -3.28 14.76 -4.74
CA HIS A 104 -2.27 13.74 -4.46
C HIS A 104 -2.96 12.44 -4.03
N ALA A 105 -2.72 11.36 -4.77
CA ALA A 105 -3.21 10.04 -4.40
C ALA A 105 -2.42 9.51 -3.21
N SER A 106 -3.11 8.92 -2.23
CA SER A 106 -2.47 8.19 -1.14
C SER A 106 -1.65 7.01 -1.67
N PRO A 107 -0.76 6.42 -0.84
CA PRO A 107 -0.14 5.12 -1.11
C PRO A 107 -1.14 4.02 -1.50
N LEU A 108 -2.32 3.99 -0.86
CA LEU A 108 -3.38 3.02 -1.16
C LEU A 108 -3.96 3.23 -2.55
N VAL A 109 -4.38 4.46 -2.88
CA VAL A 109 -4.94 4.80 -4.19
C VAL A 109 -3.89 4.62 -5.28
N THR A 110 -2.63 4.97 -5.01
CA THR A 110 -1.53 4.76 -5.95
C THR A 110 -1.35 3.27 -6.27
N ALA A 111 -1.36 2.40 -5.26
CA ALA A 111 -1.30 0.95 -5.46
C ALA A 111 -2.50 0.44 -6.28
N MET A 112 -3.72 0.92 -5.99
CA MET A 112 -4.93 0.57 -6.73
C MET A 112 -4.82 0.93 -8.22
N LEU A 113 -4.31 2.12 -8.55
CA LEU A 113 -4.20 2.60 -9.93
C LEU A 113 -3.03 1.97 -10.71
N THR A 114 -1.98 1.55 -10.02
CA THR A 114 -0.76 1.01 -10.64
C THR A 114 -0.67 -0.51 -10.61
N GLY A 115 -1.59 -1.19 -9.92
CA GLY A 115 -1.52 -2.63 -9.69
C GLY A 115 -0.40 -3.02 -8.71
N GLY A 116 -0.09 -2.15 -7.76
CA GLY A 116 0.91 -2.37 -6.71
C GLY A 116 0.36 -3.07 -5.47
N VAL A 117 1.22 -3.26 -4.47
CA VAL A 117 0.86 -3.73 -3.13
C VAL A 117 0.91 -2.55 -2.17
N CYS A 118 -0.16 -2.35 -1.39
CA CYS A 118 -0.16 -1.38 -0.29
C CYS A 118 -0.12 -2.11 1.06
N ILE A 119 0.79 -1.69 1.94
CA ILE A 119 0.82 -2.09 3.34
C ILE A 119 0.26 -0.94 4.18
N LEU A 120 -0.84 -1.20 4.89
CA LEU A 120 -1.32 -0.33 5.97
C LEU A 120 -0.67 -0.79 7.28
N ASP A 121 0.50 -0.23 7.61
CA ASP A 121 1.20 -0.63 8.83
C ASP A 121 0.57 0.01 10.05
N GLU A 122 0.60 -0.70 11.18
CA GLU A 122 -0.05 -0.27 12.43
C GLU A 122 -1.54 0.07 12.25
N GLY A 123 -2.22 -0.57 11.29
CA GLY A 123 -3.62 -0.29 10.98
C GLY A 123 -4.59 -0.45 12.16
N ASN A 124 -4.22 -1.23 13.19
CA ASN A 124 -4.96 -1.34 14.45
C ASN A 124 -4.93 -0.07 15.32
N ARG A 125 -4.15 0.95 14.95
CA ARG A 125 -4.13 2.25 15.62
C ARG A 125 -5.16 3.22 15.08
N MET A 126 -5.71 2.97 13.89
CA MET A 126 -6.75 3.83 13.31
C MET A 126 -7.99 3.82 14.19
N ASN A 127 -8.59 4.99 14.36
CA ASN A 127 -9.80 5.13 15.16
C ASN A 127 -11.01 4.56 14.39
N GLU A 128 -11.86 3.78 15.07
CA GLU A 128 -13.08 3.19 14.48
C GLU A 128 -14.30 4.13 14.56
N LYS A 129 -14.12 5.36 15.05
CA LYS A 129 -15.21 6.33 15.29
C LYS A 129 -15.75 7.00 14.03
#